data_AF-A0A4P2QF78-F1
#
_entry.id   AF-A0A4P2QF78-F1
#
_cell.length_a   1.000
_cell.length_b   1.000
_cell.length_c   1.000
_cell.angle_alpha   90.00
_cell.angle_beta   90.00
_cell.angle_gamma   90.00
#
_symmetry.space_group_name_H-M   'P 1'
#
loop_
_entity.id
_entity.type
_entity.pdbx_description
1 polymer ?
#
loop_
_entity_poly.entity_id
_entity_poly.type
_entity_poly.pdbx_seq_one_letter_code
_entity_poly.pdbx_strand_id
1 'polypeptide(L)'
;MFDVTALKNNLLVDVVLTLVALHSSEIYSFELRKRPVYDQQDLYHALSGDDYTYRNLTESDPVSAAVQRIRRWTIGGQFYLVLVVVVLLVAVASGFVVDSPETAAVISKVADVVSILALLIPIVRQYGD
;
A
#
# COMPACT_ATOMS: atom_id res chain seq x y z
N MET A 1 17.03 -3.23 -14.07
CA MET A 1 16.12 -3.45 -15.21
C MET A 1 15.50 -4.83 -15.02
N PHE A 2 14.18 -4.90 -14.85
CA PHE A 2 13.45 -6.17 -14.72
C PHE A 2 12.76 -6.45 -16.05
N ASP A 3 13.01 -7.63 -16.63
CA ASP A 3 12.33 -8.04 -17.86
C ASP A 3 11.01 -8.75 -17.51
N VAL A 4 9.91 -8.14 -17.93
CA VAL A 4 8.54 -8.64 -17.72
C VAL A 4 7.81 -8.91 -19.04
N THR A 5 8.54 -8.92 -20.17
CA THR A 5 7.95 -9.08 -21.52
C THR A 5 7.23 -10.41 -21.72
N ALA A 6 7.63 -11.47 -21.02
CA ALA A 6 6.99 -12.79 -21.07
C ALA A 6 5.88 -12.99 -20.03
N LEU A 7 5.61 -11.99 -19.19
CA LEU A 7 4.67 -12.12 -18.08
C LEU A 7 3.23 -11.86 -18.54
N LYS A 8 2.28 -12.68 -18.07
CA LYS A 8 0.86 -12.43 -18.30
C LYS A 8 0.45 -11.11 -17.64
N ASN A 9 -0.47 -10.37 -18.25
CA ASN A 9 -0.92 -9.05 -17.76
C ASN A 9 -1.34 -9.04 -16.29
N ASN A 10 -1.98 -10.11 -15.81
CA ASN A 10 -2.39 -10.22 -14.41
C ASN A 10 -1.18 -10.31 -13.45
N LEU A 11 -0.13 -11.03 -13.84
CA LEU A 11 1.10 -11.17 -13.06
C LEU A 11 1.96 -9.89 -13.12
N LEU A 12 1.88 -9.15 -14.24
CA LEU A 12 2.58 -7.89 -14.40
C LEU A 12 2.10 -6.86 -13.36
N VAL A 13 0.79 -6.81 -13.10
CA VAL A 13 0.21 -5.96 -12.05
C VAL A 13 0.79 -6.32 -10.68
N ASP A 14 0.89 -7.60 -10.33
CA ASP A 14 1.44 -8.04 -9.04
C ASP A 14 2.92 -7.71 -8.87
N VAL A 15 3.71 -7.86 -9.94
CA VAL A 15 5.14 -7.47 -9.93
C VAL A 15 5.30 -5.96 -9.76
N VAL A 16 4.53 -5.17 -10.50
CA VAL A 16 4.55 -3.71 -10.39
C VAL A 16 4.14 -3.27 -8.98
N LEU A 17 3.10 -3.87 -8.39
CA LEU A 17 2.67 -3.59 -7.02
C LEU A 17 3.74 -3.94 -5.98
N THR A 18 4.43 -5.05 -6.15
CA THR A 18 5.51 -5.48 -5.25
C THR A 18 6.67 -4.48 -5.31
N LEU A 19 7.04 -4.02 -6.51
CA LEU A 19 8.09 -3.03 -6.71
C LEU A 19 7.70 -1.65 -6.12
N VAL A 20 6.44 -1.23 -6.28
CA VAL A 20 5.91 -0.02 -5.65
C VAL A 20 5.96 -0.13 -4.11
N ALA A 21 5.58 -1.29 -3.56
CA ALA A 21 5.67 -1.54 -2.13
C ALA A 21 7.11 -1.51 -1.59
N LEU A 22 8.10 -1.87 -2.42
CA LEU A 22 9.53 -1.86 -2.12
C LEU A 22 10.21 -0.50 -2.38
N HIS A 23 9.48 0.63 -2.35
CA HIS A 23 9.98 2.00 -2.55
C HIS A 23 10.30 2.42 -4.00
N SER A 24 9.85 1.69 -5.03
CA SER A 24 9.98 2.19 -6.42
C SER A 24 8.78 3.08 -6.77
N SER A 25 8.98 4.39 -6.84
CA SER A 25 7.89 5.36 -7.11
C SER A 25 7.42 5.36 -8.57
N GLU A 26 8.29 5.01 -9.50
CA GLU A 26 8.03 5.09 -10.94
C GLU A 26 8.56 3.84 -11.65
N ILE A 27 7.70 3.16 -12.39
CA ILE A 27 8.04 1.93 -13.12
C ILE A 27 7.65 2.15 -14.57
N TYR A 28 8.64 2.20 -15.45
CA TYR A 28 8.44 2.45 -16.86
C TYR A 28 8.47 1.15 -17.67
N SER A 29 7.47 0.99 -18.54
CA SER A 29 7.45 -0.01 -19.60
C SER A 29 7.99 0.60 -20.89
N PHE A 30 8.87 -0.14 -21.57
CA PHE A 30 9.29 0.20 -22.92
C PHE A 30 8.32 -0.43 -23.92
N GLU A 31 7.65 0.40 -24.71
CA GLU A 31 6.68 -0.03 -25.71
C GLU A 31 7.06 0.50 -27.10
N LEU A 32 7.05 -0.37 -28.11
CA LEU A 32 7.17 0.05 -29.51
C LEU A 32 5.84 0.64 -29.97
N ARG A 33 5.88 1.83 -30.59
CA ARG A 33 4.70 2.46 -31.21
C ARG A 33 4.38 1.85 -32.56
N LYS A 34 5.41 1.39 -33.28
CA LYS A 34 5.29 0.69 -34.55
C LYS A 34 5.08 -0.81 -34.33
N ARG A 35 4.43 -1.47 -35.29
CA ARG A 35 4.28 -2.93 -35.29
C ARG A 35 5.67 -3.56 -35.53
N PRO A 36 6.12 -4.50 -34.69
CA PRO A 36 7.43 -5.12 -34.85
C PRO A 36 7.48 -5.95 -36.14
N VAL A 37 8.58 -5.79 -36.86
CA VAL A 37 8.94 -6.51 -38.08
C VAL A 37 9.91 -7.66 -37.77
N TYR A 38 10.47 -7.68 -36.55
CA TYR A 38 11.41 -8.67 -36.02
C TYR A 38 12.73 -8.72 -36.79
N ASP A 39 13.22 -7.55 -37.23
CA ASP A 39 14.49 -7.40 -37.91
C ASP A 39 15.46 -6.50 -37.13
N GLN A 40 16.60 -6.14 -37.74
CA GLN A 40 17.58 -5.26 -37.08
C GLN A 40 17.07 -3.83 -36.81
N GLN A 41 15.99 -3.38 -37.47
CA GLN A 41 15.42 -2.04 -37.31
C GLN A 41 14.57 -1.91 -36.04
N ASP A 42 14.23 -3.05 -35.42
CA ASP A 42 13.54 -3.12 -34.13
C ASP A 42 14.51 -3.18 -32.94
N LEU A 43 15.82 -3.26 -33.21
CA LEU A 43 16.83 -3.22 -32.15
C LEU A 43 16.90 -1.83 -31.54
N TYR A 44 17.09 -1.77 -30.22
CA TYR A 44 17.05 -0.52 -29.44
C TYR A 44 17.92 0.62 -30.02
N HIS A 45 19.06 0.31 -30.61
CA HIS A 45 19.98 1.31 -31.21
C HIS A 45 19.52 1.83 -32.57
N ALA A 46 18.66 1.11 -33.28
CA ALA A 46 18.13 1.47 -34.58
C ALA A 46 16.79 2.24 -34.48
N LEU A 47 16.20 2.29 -33.28
CA LEU A 47 14.95 3.00 -33.02
C LEU A 47 15.19 4.50 -32.89
N SER A 48 14.39 5.28 -33.60
CA SER A 48 14.30 6.73 -33.40
C SER A 48 13.41 7.03 -32.19
N GLY A 49 13.52 8.24 -31.63
CA GLY A 49 12.74 8.66 -30.46
C GLY A 49 11.22 8.61 -30.64
N ASP A 50 10.73 8.62 -31.89
CA ASP A 50 9.31 8.52 -32.21
C ASP A 50 8.82 7.07 -32.33
N ASP A 51 9.73 6.09 -32.42
CA ASP A 51 9.40 4.67 -32.63
C ASP A 51 9.02 3.94 -31.33
N TYR A 52 9.36 4.51 -30.18
CA TYR A 52 9.10 3.91 -28.88
C TYR A 52 8.53 4.93 -27.89
N THR A 53 7.97 4.41 -26.80
CA THR A 53 7.49 5.23 -25.69
C THR A 53 7.86 4.55 -24.37
N TYR A 54 8.20 5.37 -23.39
CA TYR A 54 8.29 4.94 -22.01
C TYR A 54 6.96 5.25 -21.32
N ARG A 55 6.15 4.23 -21.12
CA ARG A 55 4.87 4.38 -20.43
C ARG A 55 5.07 4.13 -18.94
N ASN A 56 4.64 5.07 -18.11
CA ASN A 56 4.61 4.83 -16.67
C ASN A 56 3.48 3.84 -16.34
N LEU A 57 3.86 2.67 -15.80
CA LEU A 57 2.92 1.63 -15.41
C LEU A 57 2.18 1.98 -14.12
N THR A 58 2.74 2.84 -13.27
CA THR A 58 2.09 3.24 -12.01
C THR A 58 0.87 4.13 -12.24
N GLU A 59 0.80 4.81 -13.38
CA GLU A 59 -0.34 5.63 -13.81
C GLU A 59 -1.47 4.80 -14.45
N SER A 60 -1.25 3.52 -14.73
CA SER A 60 -2.31 2.70 -15.32
C SER A 60 -3.46 2.48 -14.33
N ASP A 61 -4.71 2.61 -14.80
CA ASP A 61 -5.94 2.40 -14.00
C ASP A 61 -5.91 1.14 -13.11
N PRO A 62 -5.52 -0.06 -13.60
CA PRO A 62 -5.50 -1.26 -12.75
C PRO A 62 -4.42 -1.19 -11.66
N VAL A 63 -3.26 -0.58 -11.94
CA VAL A 63 -2.19 -0.44 -10.95
C VAL A 63 -2.54 0.63 -9.93
N SER A 64 -3.07 1.77 -10.36
CA SER A 64 -3.48 2.85 -9.45
C SER A 64 -4.60 2.41 -8.49
N ALA A 65 -5.60 1.68 -8.99
CA ALA A 65 -6.66 1.09 -8.17
C ALA A 65 -6.09 0.09 -7.12
N ALA A 66 -5.14 -0.74 -7.53
CA ALA A 66 -4.50 -1.69 -6.62
C ALA A 66 -3.58 -1.01 -5.59
N VAL A 67 -2.84 0.03 -5.98
CA VAL A 67 -2.03 0.85 -5.06
C VAL A 67 -2.94 1.55 -4.03
N GLN A 68 -4.07 2.11 -4.47
CA GLN A 68 -5.04 2.71 -3.54
C GLN A 68 -5.63 1.68 -2.58
N ARG A 69 -5.89 0.45 -3.04
CA ARG A 69 -6.36 -0.65 -2.18
C ARG A 69 -5.32 -1.01 -1.13
N ILE A 70 -4.05 -1.15 -1.51
CA ILE A 70 -2.95 -1.41 -0.57
C ILE A 70 -2.84 -0.26 0.43
N ARG A 71 -2.86 0.99 -0.02
CA ARG A 71 -2.76 2.17 0.84
C ARG A 71 -3.89 2.25 1.87
N ARG A 72 -5.14 1.96 1.47
CA ARG A 72 -6.29 1.86 2.38
C ARG A 72 -6.06 0.79 3.45
N TRP A 73 -5.52 -0.36 3.07
CA TRP A 73 -5.20 -1.45 4.00
C TRP A 73 -4.03 -1.11 4.93
N THR A 74 -3.00 -0.42 4.44
CA THR A 74 -1.86 0.03 5.25
C THR A 74 -2.29 1.03 6.31
N ILE A 75 -3.13 2.00 5.97
CA ILE A 75 -3.62 3.02 6.93
C ILE A 75 -4.50 2.35 7.99
N GLY A 76 -5.44 1.49 7.59
CA GLY A 76 -6.25 0.72 8.53
C GLY A 76 -5.39 -0.15 9.45
N GLY A 77 -4.44 -0.89 8.89
CA GLY A 77 -3.53 -1.76 9.63
C GLY A 77 -2.64 -1.01 10.63
N GLN A 78 -2.11 0.16 10.25
CA GLN A 78 -1.33 1.01 11.16
C GLN A 78 -2.17 1.51 12.33
N PHE A 79 -3.43 1.91 12.08
CA PHE A 79 -4.35 2.32 13.15
C PHE A 79 -4.64 1.18 14.12
N TYR A 80 -4.90 -0.03 13.62
CA TYR A 80 -5.07 -1.22 14.47
C TYR A 80 -3.82 -1.52 15.30
N LEU A 81 -2.63 -1.40 14.71
CA LEU A 81 -1.37 -1.65 15.40
C LEU A 81 -1.17 -0.65 16.55
N VAL A 82 -1.42 0.64 16.32
CA VAL A 82 -1.37 1.67 17.38
C VAL A 82 -2.38 1.35 18.49
N LEU A 83 -3.62 1.00 18.14
CA LEU A 83 -4.65 0.67 19.13
C LEU A 83 -4.25 -0.54 19.99
N VAL A 84 -3.73 -1.61 19.38
CA VAL A 84 -3.24 -2.80 20.09
C VAL A 84 -2.09 -2.43 21.03
N VAL A 85 -1.14 -1.62 20.59
CA VAL A 85 -0.02 -1.17 21.43
C VAL A 85 -0.52 -0.35 22.62
N VAL A 86 -1.47 0.56 22.43
CA VAL A 86 -2.05 1.35 23.52
C VAL A 86 -2.74 0.45 24.54
N VAL A 87 -3.58 -0.49 24.10
CA VAL A 87 -4.25 -1.44 25.00
C VAL A 87 -3.24 -2.29 25.76
N LEU A 88 -2.19 -2.78 25.09
CA LEU A 88 -1.14 -3.58 25.72
C LEU A 88 -0.40 -2.76 26.80
N LEU A 89 -0.04 -1.51 26.52
CA LEU A 89 0.63 -0.63 27.47
C LEU A 89 -0.23 -0.37 28.71
N VAL A 90 -1.55 -0.19 28.53
CA VAL A 90 -2.50 0.00 29.64
C VAL A 90 -2.63 -1.27 30.47
N ALA A 91 -2.74 -2.43 29.81
CA ALA A 91 -2.82 -3.72 30.49
C ALA A 91 -1.56 -3.98 31.33
N VAL A 92 -0.37 -3.73 30.77
CA VAL A 92 0.90 -3.81 31.48
C VAL A 92 0.92 -2.83 32.66
N ALA A 93 0.59 -1.55 32.44
CA ALA A 93 0.56 -0.55 33.51
C ALA A 93 -0.41 -0.94 34.65
N SER A 94 -1.58 -1.50 34.32
CA SER A 94 -2.55 -1.95 35.32
C SER A 94 -2.06 -3.16 36.13
N GLY A 95 -1.23 -4.03 35.56
CA GLY A 95 -0.66 -5.19 36.25
C GLY A 95 0.50 -4.85 37.20
N PHE A 96 1.15 -3.69 37.02
CA PHE A 96 2.29 -3.26 37.82
C PHE A 96 1.95 -2.20 38.88
N VAL A 97 0.77 -1.58 38.84
CA VAL A 97 0.41 -0.50 39.76
C VAL A 97 -0.61 -0.96 40.80
N VAL A 98 -0.17 -0.94 42.06
CA VAL A 98 -0.91 -1.20 43.30
C VAL A 98 -2.28 -0.50 43.30
N ASP A 99 -3.30 -1.20 43.79
CA ASP A 99 -4.70 -0.77 43.96
C ASP A 99 -4.82 0.62 44.58
N SER A 100 -4.74 1.65 43.75
CA SER A 100 -4.97 3.04 44.14
C SER A 100 -6.20 3.55 43.37
N PRO A 101 -7.08 4.34 44.01
CA PRO A 101 -8.25 4.88 43.34
C PRO A 101 -7.88 5.80 42.16
N GLU A 102 -6.68 6.37 42.16
CA GLU A 102 -6.15 7.20 41.07
C GLU A 102 -5.82 6.38 39.82
N THR A 103 -5.31 5.15 39.98
CA THR A 103 -4.99 4.27 38.85
C THR A 103 -6.22 3.66 38.21
N ALA A 104 -7.25 3.36 39.00
CA ALA A 104 -8.57 2.97 38.48
C ALA A 104 -9.20 4.06 37.60
N ALA A 105 -9.07 5.34 37.98
CA ALA A 105 -9.57 6.47 37.20
C ALA A 105 -8.85 6.61 35.85
N VAL A 106 -7.53 6.41 35.82
CA VAL A 106 -6.74 6.44 34.58
C VAL A 106 -7.13 5.29 33.64
N ILE A 107 -7.26 4.07 34.17
CA ILE A 107 -7.66 2.89 33.37
C ILE A 107 -9.06 3.11 32.76
N SER A 108 -10.02 3.63 33.55
CA SER A 108 -11.36 3.94 33.07
C SER A 108 -11.34 4.97 31.93
N LYS A 109 -10.51 6.03 32.04
CA LYS A 109 -10.41 7.05 30.98
C LYS A 109 -9.80 6.50 29.70
N VAL A 110 -8.82 5.60 29.80
CA VAL A 110 -8.26 4.96 28.60
C VAL A 110 -9.26 3.99 27.98
N ALA A 111 -10.02 3.25 28.78
CA ALA A 111 -11.09 2.39 28.28
C ALA A 111 -12.14 3.20 27.50
N ASP A 112 -12.57 4.37 28.01
CA ASP A 112 -13.51 5.26 27.31
C ASP A 112 -12.97 5.70 25.94
N VAL A 113 -11.70 6.09 25.88
CA VAL A 113 -11.04 6.50 24.61
C VAL A 113 -10.97 5.32 23.64
N VAL A 114 -10.60 4.13 24.11
CA VAL A 114 -10.55 2.91 23.29
C VAL A 114 -11.94 2.54 22.79
N SER A 115 -12.99 2.66 23.61
CA SER A 115 -14.37 2.41 23.20
C SER A 115 -14.87 3.39 22.15
N ILE A 116 -14.57 4.69 22.30
CA ILE A 116 -14.92 5.71 21.29
C ILE A 116 -14.20 5.42 19.97
N LEU A 117 -12.90 5.12 20.02
CA LEU A 117 -12.12 4.79 18.82
C LEU A 117 -12.65 3.51 18.17
N ALA A 118 -13.00 2.49 18.95
CA ALA A 118 -13.58 1.23 18.45
C ALA A 118 -14.94 1.44 17.77
N LEU A 119 -15.71 2.42 18.20
CA LEU A 119 -17.00 2.78 17.61
C LEU A 119 -16.85 3.56 16.29
N LEU A 120 -15.74 4.28 16.13
CA LEU A 120 -15.39 4.98 14.88
C LEU A 120 -14.81 4.03 13.81
N ILE A 121 -14.25 2.88 14.19
CA ILE A 121 -13.72 1.86 13.27
C ILE A 121 -14.73 1.42 12.19
N PRO A 122 -15.98 1.01 12.52
CA PRO A 122 -16.96 0.62 11.50
C PRO A 122 -17.40 1.79 10.61
N ILE A 123 -17.41 3.02 11.14
CA ILE A 123 -17.81 4.23 10.41
C ILE A 123 -16.75 4.58 9.36
N VAL A 124 -15.46 4.61 9.74
CA VAL A 124 -14.35 4.83 8.80
C VAL A 124 -14.30 3.73 7.73
N ARG A 125 -14.68 2.49 8.08
CA ARG A 125 -14.75 1.38 7.14
C ARG A 125 -15.92 1.48 6.15
N GLN A 126 -17.06 2.07 6.54
CA GLN A 126 -18.22 2.26 5.66
C GLN A 126 -18.09 3.46 4.70
N TYR A 127 -17.40 4.52 5.10
CA TYR A 127 -17.20 5.73 4.28
C TYR A 127 -15.93 5.70 3.42
N GLY A 128 -15.15 4.62 3.51
CA GLY A 128 -13.92 4.40 2.74
C GLY A 128 -14.07 3.48 1.52
N ASP A 129 -15.29 3.04 1.20
CA ASP A 129 -15.67 2.34 -0.03
C ASP A 129 -16.04 3.34 -1.14
#